data_AF-A0A5T0JMB8-F1
#
_entry.id   AF-A0A5T0JMB8-F1
#
_cell.length_a   1.000
_cell.length_b   1.000
_cell.length_c   1.000
_cell.angle_alpha   90.00
_cell.angle_beta   90.00
_cell.angle_gamma   90.00
#
_symmetry.space_group_name_H-M   'P 1'
#
loop_
_entity.id
_entity.type
_entity.pdbx_description
1 polymer ?
#
loop_
_entity_poly.entity_id
_entity_poly.type
_entity_poly.pdbx_seq_one_letter_code
_entity_poly.pdbx_strand_id
1 'polypeptide(L)'
;MKRPLPFILAATNNGTMIINHLDRHDTSQGSYGVGFQFLNYGSFDSEEIDLCVNLLKLRRKYYEGYVFAIDCGANIGAHTIKWAI
;
A
#
# COMPACT_ATOMS: atom_id res chain seq x y z
N MET A 1 -29.58 -0.53 16.37
CA MET A 1 -29.02 -0.11 15.05
C MET A 1 -27.96 -1.14 14.68
N LYS A 2 -28.02 -1.79 13.49
CA LYS A 2 -26.99 -2.72 13.04
C LYS A 2 -25.88 -1.92 12.35
N ARG A 3 -24.64 -2.02 12.83
CA ARG A 3 -23.48 -1.33 12.23
C ARG A 3 -22.83 -2.25 11.19
N PRO A 4 -22.50 -1.77 9.98
CA PRO A 4 -21.72 -2.56 9.03
C PRO A 4 -20.37 -2.94 9.63
N LEU A 5 -19.80 -4.07 9.17
CA LEU A 5 -18.48 -4.57 9.54
C LEU A 5 -17.49 -4.23 8.41
N PRO A 6 -16.88 -3.02 8.40
CA PRO A 6 -16.09 -2.55 7.26
C PRO A 6 -14.74 -3.26 7.09
N PHE A 7 -14.16 -3.75 8.18
CA PHE A 7 -12.83 -4.33 8.15
C PHE A 7 -12.88 -5.84 7.99
N ILE A 8 -12.04 -6.36 7.09
CA ILE A 8 -11.82 -7.78 6.88
C ILE A 8 -10.34 -8.11 6.96
N LEU A 9 -10.04 -9.34 7.34
CA LEU A 9 -8.69 -9.88 7.30
C LEU A 9 -8.46 -10.47 5.90
N ALA A 10 -7.41 -10.02 5.20
CA ALA A 10 -7.06 -10.55 3.88
C ALA A 10 -5.58 -10.94 3.82
N ALA A 11 -5.30 -12.03 3.10
CA ALA A 11 -3.95 -12.40 2.73
C ALA A 11 -3.53 -11.59 1.49
N THR A 12 -2.46 -10.81 1.60
CA THR A 12 -1.96 -9.93 0.54
C THR A 12 -0.47 -10.16 0.27
N ASN A 13 0.06 -9.51 -0.75
CA ASN A 13 1.48 -9.53 -1.08
C ASN A 13 2.34 -8.78 -0.03
N ASN A 14 1.71 -8.13 0.95
CA ASN A 14 2.36 -7.47 2.09
C ASN A 14 2.22 -8.32 3.37
N GLY A 15 1.69 -9.54 3.27
CA GLY A 15 1.32 -10.38 4.40
C GLY A 15 -0.17 -10.30 4.73
N THR A 16 -0.56 -10.78 5.91
CA THR A 16 -1.96 -10.68 6.34
C THR A 16 -2.26 -9.26 6.82
N MET A 17 -3.28 -8.62 6.25
CA MET A 17 -3.65 -7.24 6.55
C MET A 17 -5.13 -7.11 6.96
N ILE A 18 -5.44 -6.14 7.83
CA ILE A 18 -6.81 -5.70 8.11
C ILE A 18 -7.14 -4.57 7.13
N ILE A 19 -8.12 -4.81 6.25
CA ILE A 19 -8.45 -3.89 5.16
C ILE A 19 -9.91 -3.44 5.27
N ASN A 20 -10.14 -2.14 5.07
CA ASN A 20 -11.47 -1.57 4.94
C ASN A 20 -12.03 -1.85 3.53
N HIS A 21 -13.05 -2.70 3.40
CA HIS A 21 -13.67 -2.97 2.09
C HIS A 21 -14.49 -1.80 1.53
N LEU A 22 -14.69 -0.75 2.34
CA LEU A 22 -15.29 0.52 1.95
C LEU A 22 -14.24 1.57 1.53
N ASP A 23 -12.93 1.29 1.62
CA ASP A 23 -11.88 2.16 1.08
C ASP A 23 -11.79 1.99 -0.44
N ARG A 24 -12.83 2.48 -1.10
CA ARG A 24 -13.04 2.45 -2.53
C ARG A 24 -13.88 3.63 -2.97
N HIS A 25 -13.65 4.09 -4.19
CA HIS A 25 -14.49 5.04 -4.89
C HIS A 25 -14.83 4.47 -6.26
N ASP A 26 -16.13 4.31 -6.53
CA ASP A 26 -16.65 3.72 -7.76
C ASP A 26 -17.11 4.85 -8.70
N THR A 27 -16.66 4.79 -9.96
CA THR A 27 -17.03 5.74 -11.02
C THR A 27 -17.58 4.99 -12.23
N SER A 28 -18.12 5.71 -13.21
CA SER A 28 -18.53 5.11 -14.49
C SER A 28 -17.37 4.51 -15.30
N GLN A 29 -16.13 4.86 -14.98
CA GLN A 29 -14.92 4.41 -15.70
C GLN A 29 -14.17 3.31 -14.93
N GLY A 30 -14.64 2.93 -13.76
CA GLY A 30 -13.98 1.95 -12.89
C GLY A 30 -13.87 2.43 -11.45
N SER A 31 -13.17 1.64 -10.65
CA SER A 31 -13.06 1.81 -9.20
C SER A 31 -11.61 2.02 -8.80
N TYR A 32 -11.37 2.86 -7.79
CA TYR A 32 -10.05 3.08 -7.22
C TYR A 32 -10.11 3.16 -5.69
N GLY A 33 -8.95 3.10 -5.03
CA GLY A 33 -8.82 3.11 -3.58
C GLY A 33 -7.83 2.07 -3.11
N VAL A 34 -7.16 2.32 -1.97
CA VAL A 34 -6.11 1.42 -1.48
C VAL A 34 -6.73 0.10 -1.05
N GLY A 35 -7.83 0.14 -0.28
CA GLY A 35 -8.61 -1.05 0.06
C GLY A 35 -9.16 -1.78 -1.17
N PHE A 36 -9.69 -1.04 -2.15
CA PHE A 36 -10.13 -1.63 -3.43
C PHE A 36 -9.00 -2.43 -4.11
N GLN A 37 -7.81 -1.86 -4.27
CA GLN A 37 -6.71 -2.52 -4.97
C GLN A 37 -6.20 -3.74 -4.21
N PHE A 38 -5.99 -3.64 -2.90
CA PHE A 38 -5.56 -4.81 -2.12
C PHE A 38 -6.57 -5.95 -2.15
N LEU A 39 -7.88 -5.65 -2.10
CA LEU A 39 -8.91 -6.70 -2.11
C LEU A 39 -9.13 -7.34 -3.48
N ASN A 40 -8.81 -6.64 -4.58
CA ASN A 40 -8.97 -7.18 -5.94
C ASN A 40 -7.69 -7.80 -6.49
N TYR A 41 -6.51 -7.28 -6.09
CA TYR A 41 -5.23 -7.65 -6.69
C TYR A 41 -4.20 -8.18 -5.70
N GLY A 42 -4.47 -8.11 -4.39
CA GLY A 42 -3.51 -8.50 -3.36
C GLY A 42 -2.36 -7.51 -3.16
N SER A 43 -2.34 -6.39 -3.88
CA SER A 43 -1.32 -5.33 -3.74
C SER A 43 -1.87 -3.97 -4.15
N PHE A 44 -1.22 -2.91 -3.66
CA PHE A 44 -1.34 -1.55 -4.19
C PHE A 44 -0.24 -1.34 -5.23
N ASP A 45 -0.54 -0.63 -6.31
CA ASP A 45 0.31 -0.31 -7.47
C ASP A 45 1.78 -0.77 -7.35
N SER A 46 2.07 -1.98 -7.84
CA SER A 46 3.39 -2.60 -7.66
C SER A 46 4.48 -1.85 -8.42
N GLU A 47 4.16 -1.26 -9.57
CA GLU A 47 5.13 -0.53 -10.39
C GLU A 47 5.57 0.75 -9.69
N GLU A 48 4.64 1.49 -9.09
CA GLU A 48 4.95 2.68 -8.28
C GLU A 48 5.79 2.31 -7.05
N ILE A 49 5.43 1.24 -6.35
CA ILE A 49 6.17 0.76 -5.18
C ILE A 49 7.61 0.41 -5.57
N ASP A 50 7.79 -0.36 -6.64
CA ASP A 50 9.11 -0.80 -7.11
C ASP A 50 9.97 0.38 -7.54
N LEU A 51 9.39 1.40 -8.17
CA LEU A 51 10.06 2.65 -8.49
C LEU A 51 10.61 3.32 -7.21
N CYS A 52 9.77 3.52 -6.20
CA CYS A 52 10.19 4.12 -4.93
C CYS A 52 11.29 3.31 -4.23
N VAL A 53 11.13 1.98 -4.15
CA VAL A 53 12.12 1.09 -3.53
C VAL A 53 13.46 1.17 -4.25
N ASN A 54 13.45 1.20 -5.59
CA ASN A 54 14.67 1.34 -6.38
C ASN A 54 15.33 2.72 -6.17
N LEU A 55 14.55 3.80 -6.05
CA LEU A 55 15.09 5.12 -5.70
C LEU A 55 15.77 5.12 -4.33
N LEU A 56 15.18 4.49 -3.31
CA LEU A 56 15.79 4.36 -1.99
C LEU A 56 17.09 3.53 -2.04
N LYS A 57 17.11 2.44 -2.81
CA LYS A 57 18.32 1.63 -3.04
C LYS A 57 19.43 2.44 -3.70
N LEU A 58 19.10 3.24 -4.73
CA LEU A 58 20.07 4.13 -5.38
C LEU A 58 20.57 5.23 -4.43
N ARG A 59 19.66 5.82 -3.63
CA ARG A 59 20.03 6.80 -2.60
C ARG A 59 21.02 6.23 -1.60
N ARG A 60 20.88 4.96 -1.21
CA ARG A 60 21.84 4.23 -0.37
C ARG A 60 23.17 3.99 -1.09
N LYS A 61 23.11 3.53 -2.34
CA LYS A 61 24.27 3.18 -3.16
C LYS A 61 25.21 4.37 -3.40
N TYR A 62 24.67 5.54 -3.73
CA TYR A 62 25.48 6.69 -4.16
C TYR A 62 25.96 7.61 -3.04
N TYR A 63 25.35 7.55 -1.86
CA TYR A 63 25.66 8.47 -0.76
C TYR A 63 26.20 7.77 0.49
N GLU A 64 26.36 6.45 0.43
CA GLU A 64 26.88 5.58 1.49
C GLU A 64 26.07 5.66 2.82
N GLY A 65 26.09 4.59 3.62
CA GLY A 65 25.39 4.58 4.92
C GLY A 65 23.90 4.19 4.89
N TYR A 66 23.11 4.79 5.79
CA TYR A 66 21.69 4.47 6.02
C TYR A 66 20.77 5.43 5.26
N VAL A 67 19.62 4.92 4.82
CA VAL A 67 18.56 5.73 4.21
C VAL A 67 17.41 5.86 5.19
N PHE A 68 17.01 7.09 5.46
CA PHE A 68 15.81 7.42 6.20
C PHE A 68 14.76 7.94 5.23
N ALA A 69 13.57 7.35 5.23
CA ALA A 69 12.45 7.73 4.38
C ALA A 69 11.23 8.04 5.24
N ILE A 70 10.44 9.05 4.83
CA ILE A 70 9.19 9.43 5.49
C ILE A 70 8.06 9.19 4.49
N ASP A 71 7.12 8.35 4.85
CA ASP A 71 5.88 8.13 4.10
C ASP A 71 4.80 9.11 4.62
N CYS A 72 4.78 10.32 4.06
CA CYS A 72 3.87 11.39 4.51
C CYS A 72 2.39 11.13 4.18
N GLY A 73 2.10 10.14 3.33
CA GLY A 73 0.75 9.77 2.88
C GLY A 73 0.39 8.34 3.22
N ALA A 74 1.04 7.76 4.24
CA ALA A 74 0.83 6.38 4.63
C ALA A 74 -0.63 6.12 5.00
N ASN A 75 -1.38 5.47 4.10
CA ASN A 75 -2.73 4.97 4.39
C ASN A 75 -2.62 3.73 5.30
N ILE A 76 -2.87 2.53 4.78
CA ILE A 76 -2.66 1.26 5.51
C ILE A 76 -1.22 0.72 5.39
N GLY A 77 -0.25 1.60 5.09
CA GLY A 77 1.17 1.24 4.97
C GLY A 77 1.52 0.51 3.66
N ALA A 78 0.80 0.79 2.57
CA ALA A 78 1.04 0.19 1.24
C ALA A 78 2.51 0.33 0.80
N HIS A 79 3.05 1.55 0.85
CA HIS A 79 4.46 1.86 0.58
C HIS A 79 5.35 1.58 1.79
N THR A 80 4.97 2.09 2.97
CA THR A 80 5.76 1.96 4.21
C THR A 80 6.26 0.52 4.46
N ILE A 81 5.38 -0.50 4.36
CA ILE A 81 5.78 -1.90 4.59
C ILE A 81 6.81 -2.36 3.57
N LYS A 82 6.62 -2.00 2.29
CA LYS A 82 7.53 -2.38 1.20
C LYS A 82 8.87 -1.68 1.27
N TRP A 83 8.92 -0.47 1.82
CA TRP A 83 10.19 0.24 2.04
C TRP A 83 11.00 -0.34 3.20
N ALA A 84 10.34 -0.99 4.16
CA ALA A 84 10.96 -1.55 5.35
C ALA A 84 11.55 -2.96 5.15
N ILE A 85 11.23 -3.63 4.05
CA ILE A 85 11.67 -5.00 3.69
C ILE A 85 12.77 -4.91 2.62
#